data_AF-A0A8I2K1T3-F1
#
_entry.id   AF-A0A8I2K1T3-F1
#
_cell.length_a   1.000
_cell.length_b   1.000
_cell.length_c   1.000
_cell.angle_alpha   90.00
_cell.angle_beta   90.00
_cell.angle_gamma   90.00
#
_symmetry.space_group_name_H-M   'P 1'
#
loop_
_entity.id
_entity.type
_entity.pdbx_description
1 polymer ?
#
loop_
_entity_poly.entity_id
_entity_poly.type
_entity_poly.pdbx_seq_one_letter_code
_entity_poly.pdbx_strand_id
1 'polypeptide(L)' 'FDFKTRFQEIVQGKFGVLPQYRIIKEKGPEHMKIFETKVYVKNKYYGSGRGKSK' A
#
# COMPACT_ATOMS: atom_id res chain seq x y z
N PHE A 1 -13.09 -4.13 -5.58
CA PHE A 1 -12.95 -2.84 -4.87
C PHE A 1 -11.58 -2.27 -5.19
N ASP A 2 -11.52 -1.38 -6.18
CA ASP A 2 -10.29 -0.88 -6.80
C ASP A 2 -9.61 0.24 -5.99
N PHE A 3 -9.32 -0.02 -4.72
CA PHE A 3 -8.54 0.89 -3.87
C PHE A 3 -7.13 1.12 -4.42
N LYS A 4 -6.56 0.12 -5.11
CA LYS A 4 -5.24 0.23 -5.76
C LYS A 4 -5.28 1.22 -6.93
N THR A 5 -6.31 1.13 -7.77
CA THR A 5 -6.48 1.97 -8.96
C THR A 5 -6.71 3.44 -8.57
N ARG A 6 -7.66 3.70 -7.67
CA ARG A 6 -7.93 5.07 -7.20
C ARG A 6 -6.71 5.70 -6.53
N PHE A 7 -5.94 4.92 -5.77
CA PHE A 7 -4.72 5.42 -5.15
C PHE A 7 -3.60 5.68 -6.17
N GLN A 8 -3.46 4.83 -7.19
CA GLN A 8 -2.55 5.09 -8.31
C GLN A 8 -2.89 6.40 -9.02
N GLU A 9 -4.16 6.65 -9.35
CA GLU A 9 -4.59 7.88 -10.02
C GLU A 9 -4.31 9.13 -9.16
N ILE A 10 -4.61 9.07 -7.87
CA ILE A 10 -4.32 10.19 -6.94
C ILE A 10 -2.83 10.47 -6.87
N VAL A 11 -2.00 9.43 -6.70
CA VAL A 11 -0.54 9.62 -6.58
C VAL A 11 0.05 10.09 -7.90
N GLN A 12 -0.40 9.55 -9.03
CA GLN A 12 0.04 9.97 -10.35
C GLN A 12 -0.37 11.41 -10.66
N GLY A 13 -1.61 11.82 -10.34
CA GLY A 13 -2.05 13.21 -10.53
C GLY A 13 -1.40 14.20 -9.57
N LYS A 14 -1.13 13.78 -8.32
CA LYS A 14 -0.61 14.67 -7.28
C LYS A 14 0.93 14.78 -7.29
N PHE A 15 1.63 13.72 -7.68
CA PHE A 15 3.11 13.66 -7.65
C PHE A 15 3.76 13.44 -9.01
N GLY A 16 2.98 13.12 -10.05
CA GLY A 16 3.49 12.81 -11.39
C GLY A 16 4.25 11.48 -11.48
N VAL A 17 4.12 10.61 -10.48
CA VAL A 17 4.84 9.33 -10.43
C VAL A 17 3.90 8.21 -9.96
N LEU A 18 4.26 6.96 -10.26
CA LEU A 18 3.53 5.80 -9.79
C LEU A 18 3.93 5.46 -8.34
N PRO A 19 2.97 5.12 -7.46
CA PRO A 19 3.28 4.64 -6.11
C PRO A 19 3.92 3.25 -6.17
N GLN A 20 4.97 3.05 -5.37
CA GLN A 20 5.58 1.74 -5.15
C GLN A 20 5.03 1.11 -3.88
N TYR A 21 4.45 -0.07 -4.01
CA TYR A 21 3.94 -0.85 -2.90
C TYR A 21 4.96 -1.92 -2.52
N ARG A 22 5.36 -1.93 -1.25
CA ARG A 22 6.29 -2.94 -0.73
C ARG A 22 5.71 -3.55 0.52
N ILE A 23 5.50 -4.85 0.51
CA ILE A 23 5.13 -5.60 1.71
C ILE A 23 6.38 -5.65 2.58
N ILE A 24 6.28 -5.11 3.78
CA ILE A 24 7.40 -5.04 4.73
C ILE A 24 7.20 -5.93 5.95
N LYS A 25 5.97 -6.42 6.16
CA LYS A 25 5.64 -7.21 7.33
C LYS A 25 4.42 -8.07 7.06
N GLU A 26 4.54 -9.31 7.47
CA GLU A 26 3.45 -10.26 7.60
C GLU A 26 3.39 -10.62 9.08
N LYS A 27 2.29 -10.30 9.76
CA LYS A 27 2.17 -10.57 11.19
C LYS A 27 0.77 -11.06 11.51
N GLY A 28 0.68 -12.19 12.20
CA GLY A 28 -0.57 -12.71 12.73
C GLY A 28 -0.71 -14.23 12.59
N PRO A 29 -1.61 -14.84 13.37
CA PRO A 29 -1.96 -16.25 13.24
C PRO A 29 -2.68 -16.49 11.90
N GLU A 30 -2.75 -17.74 11.44
CA GLU A 30 -3.25 -18.14 10.11
C GLU A 30 -4.62 -17.52 9.75
N HIS A 31 -5.49 -17.34 10.75
CA HIS A 31 -6.83 -16.75 10.64
C HIS A 31 -6.89 -15.22 10.80
N MET A 32 -5.79 -14.56 11.16
CA MET A 32 -5.68 -13.10 11.25
C MET A 32 -4.34 -12.61 10.70
N LYS A 33 -3.94 -13.12 9.54
CA LYS A 33 -2.70 -12.68 8.89
C LYS A 33 -2.86 -11.22 8.44
N ILE A 34 -2.13 -10.32 9.10
CA ILE A 34 -2.09 -8.89 8.76
C ILE A 34 -0.90 -8.68 7.83
N PHE A 35 -1.19 -8.17 6.64
CA PHE A 35 -0.17 -7.76 5.68
C PHE A 35 0.02 -6.26 5.79
N GLU A 36 1.24 -5.85 6.15
CA GLU A 36 1.64 -4.45 6.21
C GLU A 36 2.34 -4.09 4.90
N THR A 37 1.64 -3.32 4.08
CA THR A 37 2.13 -2.80 2.80
C THR A 37 2.49 -1.34 2.97
N LYS A 38 3.75 -0.98 2.73
CA LYS A 38 4.17 0.42 2.67
C LYS A 38 4.10 0.95 1.25
N VAL A 39 3.60 2.17 1.13
CA VAL A 39 3.59 2.95 -0.10
C VAL A 39 4.75 3.94 -0.06
N TYR A 40 5.56 3.90 -1.11
CA TYR A 40 6.63 4.84 -1.37
C TYR A 40 6.31 5.62 -2.64
N VAL A 41 6.49 6.94 -2.60
CA VAL A 41 6.32 7.84 -3.74
C VAL A 41 7.56 8.72 -3.81
N LYS A 42 8.25 8.74 -4.96
CA LYS A 42 9.55 9.41 -5.12
C LYS A 42 10.57 9.04 -4.02
N ASN A 43 10.74 7.75 -3.73
CA ASN A 43 11.57 7.26 -2.62
C ASN A 43 11.20 7.76 -1.21
N LYS A 44 10.13 8.53 -1.07
CA LYS A 44 9.65 9.03 0.21
C LYS A 44 8.52 8.14 0.71
N TYR A 45 8.58 7.78 1.98
CA TYR A 45 7.51 7.02 2.61
C TYR A 45 6.25 7.89 2.71
N TYR A 46 5.15 7.43 2.13
CA TYR A 46 3.88 8.16 2.12
C TYR A 46 2.86 7.61 3.12
N GLY A 47 2.87 6.29 3.32
CA GLY A 47 1.94 5.66 4.24
C GLY A 47 2.04 4.15 4.21
N SER A 48 1.48 3.52 5.23
CA SER A 48 1.38 2.08 5.35
C SER A 48 -0.08 1.68 5.38
N GLY A 49 -0.49 0.79 4.47
CA GLY A 49 -1.76 0.08 4.55
C GLY A 49 -1.58 -1.22 5.31
N ARG A 50 -2.45 -1.47 6.30
CA ARG A 50 -2.57 -2.76 6.97
C ARG A 50 -3.84 -3.43 6.49
N GLY A 51 -3.70 -4.52 5.75
CA GLY A 51 -4.83 -5.32 5.27
C GLY A 51 -4.95 -6.60 6.08
N LYS A 52 -6.14 -6.84 6.63
CA LYS A 52 -6.62 -8.17 7.03
C LYS A 52 -7.41 -8.67 5.82
N SER A 53 -7.03 -9.77 5.17
CA SER A 53 -7.76 -10.33 4.00
C SER A 53 -9.28 -10.37 4.24
N LYS A 54 -10.18 -10.19 3.25
CA LYS A 54 -10.23 -10.62 1.85
C LYS A 54 -10.85 -9.52 0.98
#